data_AF-A0A520HM36-F1
#
_entry.id   AF-A0A520HM36-F1
#
_cell.length_a   1.000
_cell.length_b   1.000
_cell.length_c   1.000
_cell.angle_alpha   90.00
_cell.angle_beta   90.00
_cell.angle_gamma   90.00
#
_symmetry.space_group_name_H-M   'P 1'
#
loop_
_entity.id
_entity.type
_entity.pdbx_description
1 polymer ?
#
loop_
_entity_poly.entity_id
_entity_poly.type
_entity_poly.pdbx_seq_one_letter_code
_entity_poly.pdbx_strand_id
1 'polypeptide(L)'
;MNSNKPKIKVAILDLYDGVANEGMRGFREILERYKTKHNLNLTYQVFDVRGKAEVPDTGFDAYISSGGPGSPLDSEGSVWERNYFNLIDKLEDHNLGNNGDKKQVFFVCHSFQLMCRKYGLGEISTRRSPSFGVLPVHIVGEGSQEQVFQGLSDPFYTVDSRSWQVINTDPNRFKELGMDLLALEKERPYVNLPRAMMAIRFSPYFIATQFHPEADAHGMSLLLQRDDKKADVISEHGEAKYNEMLERLEDPDKIVHTQHTI
;
A
#
# COMPACT_ATOMS: atom_id res chain seq x y z
N MET A 1 20.82 -20.48 -17.31
CA MET A 1 20.44 -19.13 -16.82
C MET A 1 21.21 -18.11 -17.65
N ASN A 2 20.52 -17.28 -18.44
CA ASN A 2 21.17 -16.33 -19.36
C ASN A 2 21.75 -15.14 -18.58
N SER A 3 23.08 -15.07 -18.48
CA SER A 3 23.85 -14.04 -17.77
C SER A 3 23.88 -12.66 -18.45
N ASN A 4 23.14 -12.47 -19.56
CA ASN A 4 23.17 -11.24 -20.38
C ASN A 4 22.05 -10.22 -20.10
N LYS A 5 21.13 -10.49 -19.15
CA LYS A 5 20.05 -9.54 -18.82
C LYS A 5 20.45 -8.60 -17.68
N PRO A 6 20.16 -7.28 -17.78
CA PRO A 6 20.44 -6.33 -16.71
C PRO A 6 19.75 -6.80 -15.44
N LYS A 7 20.51 -6.79 -14.33
CA LYS A 7 20.01 -7.23 -13.03
C LYS A 7 19.11 -6.15 -12.45
N ILE A 8 17.90 -6.52 -12.07
CA ILE A 8 16.94 -5.68 -11.35
C ILE A 8 16.93 -6.13 -9.90
N LYS A 9 17.15 -5.20 -8.97
CA LYS A 9 17.15 -5.44 -7.53
C LYS A 9 15.99 -4.71 -6.87
N VAL A 10 15.16 -5.46 -6.15
CA VAL A 10 14.05 -4.90 -5.38
C VAL A 10 14.30 -5.08 -3.89
N ALA A 11 14.17 -4.02 -3.10
CA ALA A 11 14.17 -4.10 -1.65
C ALA A 11 12.72 -4.17 -1.15
N ILE A 12 12.40 -5.15 -0.30
CA ILE A 12 11.12 -5.19 0.41
C ILE A 12 11.38 -4.76 1.85
N LEU A 13 10.71 -3.69 2.27
CA LEU A 13 10.83 -3.08 3.59
C LEU A 13 9.70 -3.62 4.47
N ASP A 14 10.04 -4.53 5.38
CA ASP A 14 9.10 -5.22 6.25
C ASP A 14 8.82 -4.39 7.52
N LEU A 15 7.59 -3.92 7.65
CA LEU A 15 7.10 -3.14 8.81
C LEU A 15 6.21 -3.97 9.75
N TYR A 16 6.19 -5.29 9.64
CA TYR A 16 5.31 -6.17 10.44
C TYR A 16 5.81 -6.49 11.84
N ASP A 17 7.06 -6.15 12.20
CA ASP A 17 7.59 -6.33 13.58
C ASP A 17 7.54 -7.79 14.07
N GLY A 18 7.86 -8.73 13.17
CA GLY A 18 7.80 -10.17 13.46
C GLY A 18 6.38 -10.76 13.52
N VAL A 19 5.32 -9.96 13.30
CA VAL A 19 3.94 -10.45 13.24
C VAL A 19 3.70 -11.19 11.92
N ALA A 20 3.16 -12.40 12.02
CA ALA A 20 2.79 -13.22 10.87
C ALA A 20 1.79 -12.47 9.97
N ASN A 21 2.05 -12.47 8.65
CA ASN A 21 1.27 -11.70 7.69
C ASN A 21 1.27 -12.32 6.30
N GLU A 22 0.22 -12.03 5.54
CA GLU A 22 0.06 -12.47 4.15
C GLU A 22 0.61 -11.45 3.15
N GLY A 23 0.75 -10.17 3.52
CA GLY A 23 1.21 -9.12 2.61
C GLY A 23 2.62 -9.39 2.07
N MET A 24 3.53 -9.87 2.93
CA MET A 24 4.89 -10.24 2.51
C MET A 24 4.93 -11.46 1.59
N ARG A 25 3.95 -12.36 1.67
CA ARG A 25 3.79 -13.44 0.68
C ARG A 25 3.32 -12.85 -0.65
N GLY A 26 2.29 -12.01 -0.64
CA GLY A 26 1.73 -11.34 -1.82
C GLY A 26 2.80 -10.62 -2.65
N PHE A 27 3.64 -9.79 -2.02
CA PHE A 27 4.72 -9.10 -2.74
C PHE A 27 5.72 -10.06 -3.40
N ARG A 28 6.12 -11.14 -2.70
CA ARG A 28 7.06 -12.13 -3.26
C ARG A 28 6.47 -12.86 -4.46
N GLU A 29 5.20 -13.24 -4.36
CA GLU A 29 4.48 -13.91 -5.45
C GLU A 29 4.33 -12.99 -6.67
N ILE A 30 3.97 -11.72 -6.47
CA ILE A 30 3.90 -10.71 -7.54
C ILE A 30 5.25 -10.58 -8.24
N LEU A 31 6.35 -10.45 -7.48
CA LEU A 31 7.69 -10.32 -8.04
C LEU A 31 8.13 -11.56 -8.82
N GLU A 32 7.88 -12.77 -8.31
CA GLU A 32 8.20 -14.02 -9.03
C GLU A 32 7.34 -14.23 -10.27
N ARG A 33 6.04 -13.89 -10.19
CA ARG A 33 5.12 -13.91 -11.34
C ARG A 33 5.59 -12.94 -12.42
N TYR A 34 5.91 -11.70 -12.04
CA TYR A 34 6.38 -10.66 -12.96
C TYR A 34 7.72 -11.05 -13.61
N LYS A 35 8.67 -11.53 -12.79
CA LYS A 35 9.96 -12.05 -13.24
C LYS A 35 9.81 -13.17 -14.26
N THR A 36 8.91 -14.13 -14.01
CA THR A 36 8.67 -15.25 -14.93
C THR A 36 8.00 -14.78 -16.22
N LYS A 37 6.92 -13.99 -16.11
CA LYS A 37 6.13 -13.48 -17.24
C LYS A 37 6.99 -12.65 -18.21
N HIS A 38 7.88 -11.81 -17.68
CA HIS A 38 8.73 -10.93 -18.47
C HIS A 38 10.15 -11.47 -18.67
N ASN A 39 10.44 -12.68 -18.17
CA ASN A 39 11.74 -13.34 -18.24
C ASN A 39 12.87 -12.40 -17.77
N LEU A 40 12.75 -11.83 -16.58
CA LEU A 40 13.68 -10.82 -16.05
C LEU A 40 14.78 -11.45 -15.19
N ASN A 41 15.94 -10.77 -15.13
CA ASN A 41 16.96 -11.04 -14.10
C ASN A 41 16.63 -10.24 -12.84
N LEU A 42 15.48 -10.55 -12.23
CA LEU A 42 14.96 -9.88 -11.04
C LEU A 42 15.36 -10.67 -9.78
N THR A 43 15.91 -9.96 -8.81
CA THR A 43 16.20 -10.45 -7.46
C THR A 43 15.62 -9.50 -6.44
N TYR A 44 15.23 -10.01 -5.27
CA TYR A 44 14.78 -9.17 -4.17
C TYR A 44 15.43 -9.57 -2.85
N GLN A 45 15.48 -8.64 -1.92
CA GLN A 45 15.92 -8.84 -0.54
C GLN A 45 14.90 -8.20 0.40
N VAL A 46 14.61 -8.89 1.52
CA VAL A 46 13.72 -8.40 2.57
C VAL A 46 14.58 -7.79 3.68
N PHE A 47 14.18 -6.62 4.17
CA PHE A 47 14.80 -5.91 5.28
C PHE A 47 13.79 -5.78 6.41
N ASP A 48 14.15 -6.28 7.60
CA ASP A 48 13.33 -6.17 8.80
C ASP A 48 13.49 -4.77 9.39
N VAL A 49 12.73 -3.83 8.84
CA VAL A 49 12.86 -2.42 9.18
C VAL A 49 12.40 -2.20 10.61
N ARG A 50 11.23 -2.71 10.99
CA ARG A 50 10.68 -2.40 12.31
C ARG A 50 11.30 -3.22 13.45
N GLY A 51 11.45 -4.53 13.28
CA GLY A 51 11.95 -5.42 14.33
C GLY A 51 13.45 -5.29 14.56
N LYS A 52 14.23 -4.99 13.50
CA LYS A 52 15.70 -4.90 13.58
C LYS A 52 16.28 -3.53 13.26
N ALA A 53 15.46 -2.53 12.93
CA ALA A 53 15.92 -1.23 12.44
C ALA A 53 16.82 -1.33 11.20
N GLU A 54 16.66 -2.40 10.41
CA GLU A 54 17.48 -2.71 9.25
C GLU A 54 16.90 -2.05 7.99
N VAL A 55 17.71 -1.25 7.30
CA VAL A 55 17.32 -0.60 6.05
C VAL A 55 18.37 -0.86 4.96
N PRO A 56 17.95 -1.00 3.68
CA PRO A 56 18.89 -1.09 2.56
C PRO A 56 19.66 0.22 2.35
N ASP A 57 20.65 0.15 1.46
CA ASP A 57 21.26 1.32 0.84
C ASP A 57 20.48 1.76 -0.43
N THR A 58 21.03 2.73 -1.17
CA THR A 58 20.49 3.21 -2.45
C THR A 58 20.88 2.33 -3.65
N GLY A 59 21.43 1.13 -3.42
CA GLY A 59 21.93 0.22 -4.45
C GLY A 59 20.89 -0.69 -5.09
N PHE A 60 19.61 -0.49 -4.76
CA PHE A 60 18.45 -1.17 -5.36
C PHE A 60 17.81 -0.27 -6.43
N ASP A 61 17.00 -0.87 -7.30
CA ASP A 61 16.30 -0.17 -8.38
C ASP A 61 14.87 0.23 -7.94
N ALA A 62 14.23 -0.61 -7.13
CA ALA A 62 12.90 -0.36 -6.59
C ALA A 62 12.78 -0.81 -5.12
N TYR A 63 11.86 -0.16 -4.40
CA TYR A 63 11.57 -0.41 -2.99
C TYR A 63 10.07 -0.62 -2.82
N ILE A 64 9.68 -1.67 -2.11
CA ILE A 64 8.30 -1.95 -1.74
C ILE A 64 8.21 -1.89 -0.21
N SER A 65 7.49 -0.92 0.32
CA SER A 65 7.29 -0.76 1.75
C SER A 65 5.94 -1.31 2.15
N SER A 66 5.95 -2.32 3.03
CA SER A 66 4.75 -3.04 3.39
C SER A 66 3.82 -2.21 4.28
N GLY A 67 2.64 -2.77 4.54
CA GLY A 67 1.86 -2.43 5.72
C GLY A 67 2.52 -2.95 7.00
N GLY A 68 1.80 -2.82 8.11
CA GLY A 68 2.28 -3.25 9.42
C GLY A 68 1.19 -3.05 10.47
N PRO A 69 1.25 -3.78 11.60
CA PRO A 69 0.28 -3.63 12.67
C PRO A 69 0.53 -2.34 13.47
N GLY A 70 -0.48 -1.92 14.23
CA GLY A 70 -0.34 -0.84 15.20
C GLY A 70 -0.49 0.56 14.63
N SER A 71 -0.20 1.54 15.48
CA SER A 71 -0.41 2.96 15.23
C SER A 71 0.77 3.56 14.46
N PRO A 72 0.51 4.36 13.41
CA PRO A 72 1.56 5.12 12.72
C PRO A 72 2.07 6.31 13.55
N LEU A 73 1.52 6.57 14.75
CA LEU A 73 1.97 7.63 15.66
C LEU A 73 2.97 7.09 16.70
N ASP A 74 2.84 5.83 17.11
CA ASP A 74 3.62 5.25 18.22
C ASP A 74 5.12 5.12 17.89
N SER A 75 5.45 5.15 16.60
CA SER A 75 6.82 5.04 16.12
C SER A 75 7.63 6.33 16.20
N GLU A 76 6.99 7.45 16.56
CA GLU A 76 7.61 8.78 16.49
C GLU A 76 8.90 8.86 17.30
N GLY A 77 10.00 9.18 16.61
CA GLY A 77 11.32 9.32 17.23
C GLY A 77 12.03 7.99 17.56
N SER A 78 11.43 6.85 17.23
CA SER A 78 12.06 5.53 17.36
C SER A 78 13.28 5.40 16.44
N VAL A 79 14.20 4.48 16.79
CA VAL A 79 15.42 4.26 16.00
C VAL A 79 15.10 3.77 14.59
N TRP A 80 14.18 2.80 14.47
CA TRP A 80 13.82 2.24 13.17
C TRP A 80 13.15 3.27 12.27
N GLU A 81 12.28 4.12 12.83
CA GLU A 81 11.61 5.16 12.05
C GLU A 81 12.61 6.18 11.53
N ARG A 82 13.55 6.63 12.37
CA ARG A 82 14.61 7.53 11.92
C ARG A 82 15.44 6.90 10.81
N ASN A 83 15.81 5.62 10.93
CA ASN A 83 16.54 4.91 9.88
C ASN A 83 15.71 4.82 8.59
N TYR A 84 14.42 4.54 8.71
CA TYR A 84 13.49 4.44 7.59
C TYR A 84 13.30 5.78 6.89
N PHE A 85 13.02 6.86 7.61
CA PHE A 85 12.88 8.19 7.02
C PHE A 85 14.20 8.69 6.41
N ASN A 86 15.33 8.41 7.04
CA ASN A 86 16.65 8.71 6.45
C ASN A 86 16.90 7.93 5.15
N LEU A 87 16.39 6.71 5.01
CA LEU A 87 16.42 5.99 3.74
C LEU A 87 15.57 6.72 2.70
N ILE A 88 14.32 7.07 3.04
CA ILE A 88 13.42 7.78 2.11
C ILE A 88 14.05 9.09 1.63
N ASP A 89 14.60 9.89 2.55
CA ASP A 89 15.30 11.15 2.21
C ASP A 89 16.45 10.90 1.22
N LYS A 90 17.28 9.88 1.45
CA LYS A 90 18.38 9.52 0.52
C LYS A 90 17.89 9.11 -0.86
N LEU A 91 16.73 8.44 -0.95
CA LEU A 91 16.15 8.04 -2.23
C LEU A 91 15.57 9.23 -2.98
N GLU A 92 14.95 10.18 -2.27
CA GLU A 92 14.50 11.46 -2.84
C GLU A 92 15.68 12.28 -3.34
N ASP A 93 16.73 12.46 -2.53
CA ASP A 93 17.96 13.16 -2.91
C ASP A 93 18.61 12.53 -4.15
N HIS A 94 18.65 11.19 -4.21
CA HIS A 94 19.14 10.46 -5.38
C HIS A 94 18.32 10.79 -6.64
N ASN A 95 16.99 10.87 -6.49
CA ASN A 95 16.06 11.14 -7.59
C ASN A 95 16.07 12.61 -8.02
N LEU A 96 16.37 13.55 -7.13
CA LEU A 96 16.55 14.97 -7.46
C LEU A 96 17.88 15.23 -8.17
N GLY A 97 18.91 14.42 -7.90
CA GLY A 97 20.19 14.49 -8.60
C GLY A 97 20.11 14.14 -10.09
N ASN A 98 21.19 14.40 -10.83
CA ASN A 98 21.30 14.09 -12.27
C ASN A 98 21.55 12.59 -12.57
N ASN A 99 21.17 11.71 -11.65
CA ASN A 99 21.30 10.26 -11.82
C ASN A 99 20.26 9.76 -12.83
N GLY A 100 20.68 8.89 -13.75
CA GLY A 100 19.78 8.28 -14.73
C GLY A 100 18.95 7.13 -14.16
N ASP A 101 19.42 6.49 -13.08
CA ASP A 101 18.82 5.32 -12.43
C ASP A 101 17.89 5.73 -11.28
N LYS A 102 16.76 6.33 -11.64
CA LYS A 102 15.75 6.80 -10.66
C LYS A 102 15.18 5.65 -9.84
N LYS A 103 15.10 5.86 -8.52
CA LYS A 103 14.65 4.88 -7.51
C LYS A 103 13.15 4.92 -7.37
N GLN A 104 12.48 3.81 -7.63
CA GLN A 104 11.02 3.70 -7.49
C GLN A 104 10.66 3.26 -6.07
N VAL A 105 9.64 3.85 -5.45
CA VAL A 105 9.17 3.42 -4.13
C VAL A 105 7.65 3.27 -4.14
N PHE A 106 7.19 2.10 -3.69
CA PHE A 106 5.79 1.80 -3.48
C PHE A 106 5.48 1.61 -2.00
N PHE A 107 4.54 2.37 -1.45
CA PHE A 107 4.15 2.30 -0.04
C PHE A 107 2.74 1.75 0.12
N VAL A 108 2.55 0.83 1.06
CA VAL A 108 1.27 0.15 1.31
C VAL A 108 0.84 0.31 2.77
N CYS A 109 -0.43 0.67 2.97
CA CYS A 109 -1.15 0.72 4.25
C CYS A 109 -0.43 1.51 5.36
N HIS A 110 0.32 0.86 6.24
CA HIS A 110 1.02 1.52 7.35
C HIS A 110 2.11 2.47 6.85
N SER A 111 2.87 2.07 5.83
CA SER A 111 3.89 2.96 5.25
C SER A 111 3.28 4.15 4.52
N PHE A 112 2.10 4.00 3.90
CA PHE A 112 1.31 5.13 3.38
C PHE A 112 1.01 6.15 4.48
N GLN A 113 0.57 5.69 5.65
CA GLN A 113 0.26 6.55 6.80
C GLN A 113 1.51 7.26 7.33
N LEU A 114 2.63 6.54 7.44
CA LEU A 114 3.92 7.12 7.84
C LEU A 114 4.37 8.24 6.89
N MET A 115 4.24 8.03 5.58
CA MET A 115 4.58 9.07 4.59
C MET A 115 3.63 10.26 4.66
N CYS A 116 2.32 10.03 4.80
CA CYS A 116 1.37 11.11 5.00
C CYS A 116 1.72 11.97 6.23
N ARG A 117 2.19 11.35 7.33
CA ARG A 117 2.68 12.07 8.50
C ARG A 117 3.96 12.85 8.21
N LYS A 118 4.95 12.20 7.59
CA LYS A 118 6.25 12.81 7.25
C LYS A 118 6.06 14.09 6.43
N TYR A 119 5.14 14.06 5.46
CA TYR A 119 4.89 15.20 4.57
C TYR A 119 3.80 16.17 5.05
N GLY A 120 3.02 15.80 6.08
CA GLY A 120 1.94 16.62 6.64
C GLY A 120 0.72 16.73 5.71
N LEU A 121 0.33 15.64 5.05
CA LEU A 121 -0.69 15.66 3.98
C LEU A 121 -2.14 15.58 4.48
N GLY A 122 -2.34 15.27 5.75
CA GLY A 122 -3.66 15.18 6.35
C GLY A 122 -3.59 14.73 7.80
N GLU A 123 -4.77 14.58 8.40
CA GLU A 123 -4.94 14.14 9.77
C GLU A 123 -4.92 12.61 9.86
N ILE A 124 -4.03 12.08 10.70
CA ILE A 124 -4.04 10.66 11.08
C ILE A 124 -5.03 10.47 12.24
N SER A 125 -6.05 9.66 12.03
CA SER A 125 -7.05 9.35 13.05
C SER A 125 -7.32 7.85 13.12
N THR A 126 -7.85 7.40 14.25
CA THR A 126 -8.51 6.10 14.32
C THR A 126 -9.85 6.17 13.58
N ARG A 127 -10.26 5.04 13.03
CA ARG A 127 -11.61 4.86 12.51
C ARG A 127 -12.57 4.63 13.68
N ARG A 128 -13.83 5.04 13.50
CA ARG A 128 -14.92 4.69 14.43
C ARG A 128 -15.10 3.16 14.55
N SER A 129 -14.90 2.46 13.43
CA SER A 129 -14.88 1.01 13.32
C SER A 129 -13.72 0.63 12.39
N PRO A 130 -12.88 -0.36 12.74
CA PRO A 130 -11.84 -0.86 11.84
C PRO A 130 -12.40 -1.13 10.44
N SER A 131 -11.63 -1.02 9.37
CA SER A 131 -12.06 -1.42 8.03
C SER A 131 -11.53 -2.82 7.79
N PHE A 132 -12.38 -3.78 7.41
CA PHE A 132 -11.91 -5.09 6.96
C PHE A 132 -12.81 -5.68 5.86
N GLY A 133 -12.21 -6.00 4.71
CA GLY A 133 -12.88 -6.73 3.63
C GLY A 133 -12.58 -6.21 2.22
N VAL A 134 -13.41 -6.60 1.26
CA VAL A 134 -13.32 -6.18 -0.15
C VAL A 134 -14.22 -4.95 -0.39
N LEU A 135 -13.60 -3.77 -0.46
CA LEU A 135 -14.30 -2.49 -0.47
C LEU A 135 -14.01 -1.69 -1.75
N PRO A 136 -14.99 -0.87 -2.21
CA PRO A 136 -14.78 -0.01 -3.37
C PRO A 136 -13.90 1.19 -3.03
N VAL A 137 -13.03 1.54 -3.95
CA VAL A 137 -12.17 2.73 -3.95
C VAL A 137 -12.46 3.53 -5.21
N HIS A 138 -12.57 4.85 -5.06
CA HIS A 138 -12.89 5.76 -6.15
C HIS A 138 -11.66 6.53 -6.60
N ILE A 139 -11.47 6.59 -7.91
CA ILE A 139 -10.41 7.40 -8.53
C ILE A 139 -10.83 8.87 -8.45
N VAL A 140 -9.89 9.76 -8.13
CA VAL A 140 -10.12 11.21 -8.07
C VAL A 140 -8.96 11.98 -8.67
N GLY A 141 -9.22 13.21 -9.13
CA GLY A 141 -8.19 14.13 -9.61
C GLY A 141 -7.27 13.50 -10.68
N GLU A 142 -5.96 13.62 -10.45
CA GLU A 142 -4.92 13.08 -11.33
C GLU A 142 -4.88 11.54 -11.35
N GLY A 143 -5.59 10.86 -10.44
CA GLY A 143 -5.74 9.40 -10.48
C GLY A 143 -6.33 8.87 -11.78
N SER A 144 -7.07 9.70 -12.52
CA SER A 144 -7.59 9.32 -13.85
C SER A 144 -6.51 9.21 -14.94
N GLN A 145 -5.35 9.85 -14.73
CA GLN A 145 -4.18 9.81 -15.62
C GLN A 145 -3.06 8.92 -15.06
N GLU A 146 -3.29 8.31 -13.90
CA GLU A 146 -2.30 7.48 -13.22
C GLU A 146 -2.07 6.17 -13.99
N GLN A 147 -0.84 5.98 -14.47
CA GLN A 147 -0.44 4.81 -15.25
C GLN A 147 -0.66 3.50 -14.50
N VAL A 148 -0.44 3.47 -13.18
CA VAL A 148 -0.65 2.23 -12.41
C VAL A 148 -2.14 1.88 -12.22
N PHE A 149 -3.05 2.81 -12.48
CA PHE A 149 -4.50 2.57 -12.44
C PHE A 149 -5.10 2.29 -13.81
N GLN A 150 -4.27 2.29 -14.87
CA GLN A 150 -4.75 2.10 -16.23
C GLN A 150 -5.42 0.73 -16.39
N GLY A 151 -6.71 0.75 -16.73
CA GLY A 151 -7.54 -0.44 -16.91
C GLY A 151 -8.42 -0.80 -15.72
N LEU A 152 -8.27 -0.12 -14.57
CA LEU A 152 -9.21 -0.25 -13.46
C LEU A 152 -10.54 0.47 -13.76
N SER A 153 -11.62 -0.06 -13.20
CA SER A 153 -12.92 0.60 -13.17
C SER A 153 -12.95 1.69 -12.08
N ASP A 154 -13.97 2.56 -12.13
CA ASP A 154 -14.28 3.48 -11.04
C ASP A 154 -15.74 3.25 -10.58
N PRO A 155 -15.97 2.74 -9.36
CA PRO A 155 -14.97 2.30 -8.41
C PRO A 155 -14.32 0.96 -8.81
N PHE A 156 -13.06 0.77 -8.42
CA PHE A 156 -12.42 -0.55 -8.37
C PHE A 156 -12.50 -1.12 -6.95
N TYR A 157 -12.20 -2.41 -6.79
CA TYR A 157 -12.38 -3.13 -5.52
C TYR A 157 -11.07 -3.72 -5.02
N THR A 158 -10.75 -3.44 -3.77
CA THR A 158 -9.49 -3.82 -3.15
C THR A 158 -9.72 -4.31 -1.72
N VAL A 159 -8.70 -4.95 -1.16
CA VAL A 159 -8.69 -5.34 0.25
C VAL A 159 -8.35 -4.12 1.09
N ASP A 160 -9.21 -3.84 2.06
CA ASP A 160 -8.97 -2.86 3.10
C ASP A 160 -8.89 -3.60 4.45
N SER A 161 -7.87 -3.31 5.26
CA SER A 161 -7.62 -3.96 6.56
C SER A 161 -6.87 -3.01 7.48
N ARG A 162 -7.59 -2.12 8.18
CA ARG A 162 -6.96 -1.04 8.97
C ARG A 162 -7.84 -0.47 10.06
N SER A 163 -7.23 -0.08 11.17
CA SER A 163 -7.89 0.71 12.22
C SER A 163 -7.57 2.21 12.13
N TRP A 164 -6.55 2.56 11.36
CA TRP A 164 -6.07 3.93 11.17
C TRP A 164 -6.37 4.43 9.77
N GLN A 165 -6.50 5.74 9.63
CA GLN A 165 -6.81 6.39 8.38
C GLN A 165 -6.16 7.77 8.30
N VAL A 166 -5.99 8.26 7.07
CA VAL A 166 -5.61 9.64 6.82
C VAL A 166 -6.79 10.35 6.17
N ILE A 167 -7.29 11.38 6.82
CA ILE A 167 -8.48 12.16 6.47
C ILE A 167 -8.13 13.65 6.45
N ASN A 168 -9.08 14.52 6.10
CA ASN A 168 -8.93 15.97 6.17
C ASN A 168 -7.66 16.44 5.45
N THR A 169 -7.64 16.24 4.13
CA THR A 169 -6.48 16.58 3.29
C THR A 169 -6.11 18.04 3.43
N ASP A 170 -4.84 18.38 3.25
CA ASP A 170 -4.36 19.76 3.15
C ASP A 170 -4.02 20.11 1.69
N PRO A 171 -4.96 20.67 0.91
CA PRO A 171 -4.72 20.99 -0.51
C PRO A 171 -3.56 21.95 -0.74
N ASN A 172 -3.29 22.85 0.21
CA ASN A 172 -2.16 23.78 0.08
C ASN A 172 -0.84 23.03 0.18
N ARG A 173 -0.75 22.08 1.12
CA ARG A 173 0.43 21.24 1.29
C ARG A 173 0.69 20.33 0.09
N PHE A 174 -0.35 19.70 -0.46
CA PHE A 174 -0.23 18.91 -1.69
C PHE A 174 0.34 19.76 -2.84
N LYS A 175 -0.19 20.97 -3.02
CA LYS A 175 0.29 21.90 -4.06
C LYS A 175 1.73 22.38 -3.81
N GLU A 176 2.08 22.68 -2.57
CA GLU A 176 3.44 23.10 -2.19
C GLU A 176 4.48 22.03 -2.52
N LEU A 177 4.13 20.76 -2.28
CA LEU A 177 5.02 19.62 -2.50
C LEU A 177 4.94 19.01 -3.91
N GLY A 178 3.99 19.45 -4.75
CA GLY A 178 3.77 18.88 -6.08
C GLY A 178 3.31 17.42 -6.03
N MET A 179 2.45 17.09 -5.07
CA MET A 179 1.89 15.75 -4.86
C MET A 179 0.44 15.71 -5.31
N ASP A 180 -0.04 14.52 -5.71
CA ASP A 180 -1.40 14.34 -6.20
C ASP A 180 -2.16 13.28 -5.41
N LEU A 181 -3.38 13.64 -4.99
CA LEU A 181 -4.35 12.69 -4.45
C LEU A 181 -4.98 11.92 -5.62
N LEU A 182 -4.85 10.59 -5.61
CA LEU A 182 -5.27 9.74 -6.73
C LEU A 182 -6.57 8.99 -6.46
N ALA A 183 -6.85 8.66 -5.20
CA ALA A 183 -8.05 7.89 -4.85
C ALA A 183 -8.58 8.19 -3.45
N LEU A 184 -9.89 8.03 -3.28
CA LEU A 184 -10.62 8.21 -2.02
C LEU A 184 -11.47 6.99 -1.69
N GLU A 185 -11.75 6.82 -0.40
CA GLU A 185 -12.67 5.79 0.10
C GLU A 185 -14.08 5.98 -0.49
N LYS A 186 -14.93 4.95 -0.44
CA LYS A 186 -16.35 5.02 -0.85
C LYS A 186 -17.08 6.29 -0.40
N GLU A 187 -17.97 6.79 -1.25
CA GLU A 187 -18.88 7.87 -0.88
C GLU A 187 -19.87 7.41 0.20
N ARG A 188 -20.20 8.35 1.10
CA ARG A 188 -21.13 8.10 2.22
C ARG A 188 -22.15 9.24 2.28
N PRO A 189 -23.14 9.30 1.35
CA PRO A 189 -24.06 10.44 1.26
C PRO A 189 -24.88 10.69 2.54
N TYR A 190 -25.09 9.65 3.35
CA TYR A 190 -25.89 9.72 4.57
C TYR A 190 -25.08 9.72 5.87
N VAL A 191 -23.74 9.75 5.80
CA VAL A 191 -22.86 9.73 6.97
C VAL A 191 -21.89 10.90 6.88
N ASN A 192 -22.03 11.87 7.78
CA ASN A 192 -21.16 13.04 7.84
C ASN A 192 -19.81 12.70 8.52
N LEU A 193 -19.03 11.84 7.87
CA LEU A 193 -17.65 11.52 8.25
C LEU A 193 -16.74 11.77 7.04
N PRO A 194 -15.52 12.28 7.25
CA PRO A 194 -14.58 12.50 6.16
C PRO A 194 -14.19 11.18 5.49
N ARG A 195 -13.93 11.24 4.18
CA ARG A 195 -13.44 10.11 3.40
C ARG A 195 -11.93 9.98 3.61
N ALA A 196 -11.46 8.75 3.80
CA ALA A 196 -10.04 8.48 3.87
C ALA A 196 -9.38 8.64 2.49
N MET A 197 -8.16 9.17 2.48
CA MET A 197 -7.27 9.08 1.33
C MET A 197 -6.89 7.62 1.08
N MET A 198 -6.96 7.18 -0.17
CA MET A 198 -6.72 5.79 -0.55
C MET A 198 -5.48 5.60 -1.42
N ALA A 199 -5.08 6.61 -2.20
CA ALA A 199 -3.82 6.57 -2.92
C ALA A 199 -3.27 7.99 -3.19
N ILE A 200 -1.95 8.13 -3.18
CA ILE A 200 -1.24 9.39 -3.40
C ILE A 200 0.00 9.13 -4.27
N ARG A 201 0.26 10.03 -5.21
CA ARG A 201 1.52 10.16 -5.94
C ARG A 201 2.35 11.23 -5.23
N PHE A 202 3.40 10.81 -4.51
CA PHE A 202 4.28 11.73 -3.76
C PHE A 202 5.32 12.39 -4.68
N SER A 203 5.71 11.70 -5.75
CA SER A 203 6.61 12.20 -6.79
C SER A 203 6.45 11.31 -8.03
N PRO A 204 7.07 11.65 -9.18
CA PRO A 204 7.06 10.77 -10.36
C PRO A 204 7.52 9.33 -10.07
N TYR A 205 8.27 9.10 -8.98
CA TYR A 205 8.87 7.82 -8.64
C TYR A 205 8.26 7.17 -7.39
N PHE A 206 7.51 7.92 -6.59
CA PHE A 206 6.98 7.47 -5.31
C PHE A 206 5.45 7.46 -5.35
N ILE A 207 4.86 6.30 -5.12
CA ILE A 207 3.40 6.13 -5.05
C ILE A 207 3.03 5.34 -3.81
N ALA A 208 1.87 5.64 -3.24
CA ALA A 208 1.41 5.02 -2.03
C ALA A 208 -0.07 4.66 -2.12
N THR A 209 -0.45 3.54 -1.50
CA THR A 209 -1.83 3.08 -1.36
C THR A 209 -2.13 2.80 0.11
N GLN A 210 -3.30 3.22 0.58
CA GLN A 210 -3.78 2.89 1.92
C GLN A 210 -4.36 1.47 1.99
N PHE A 211 -4.87 0.98 0.86
CA PHE A 211 -5.38 -0.36 0.67
C PHE A 211 -4.27 -1.37 0.36
N HIS A 212 -4.63 -2.64 0.20
CA HIS A 212 -3.71 -3.76 -0.02
C HIS A 212 -3.85 -4.35 -1.43
N PRO A 213 -3.23 -3.73 -2.47
CA PRO A 213 -3.26 -4.29 -3.82
C PRO A 213 -2.47 -5.60 -3.92
N GLU A 214 -1.57 -5.88 -2.98
CA GLU A 214 -0.81 -7.13 -2.91
C GLU A 214 -1.64 -8.33 -2.46
N ALA A 215 -2.81 -8.10 -1.87
CA ALA A 215 -3.66 -9.16 -1.36
C ALA A 215 -4.27 -9.98 -2.51
N ASP A 216 -4.30 -11.29 -2.34
CA ASP A 216 -4.87 -12.23 -3.29
C ASP A 216 -6.18 -12.86 -2.77
N ALA A 217 -7.01 -13.35 -3.69
CA ALA A 217 -8.30 -13.93 -3.35
C ALA A 217 -8.20 -15.17 -2.45
N HIS A 218 -7.16 -16.00 -2.64
CA HIS A 218 -6.97 -17.20 -1.86
C HIS A 218 -6.56 -16.85 -0.41
N GLY A 219 -5.58 -15.97 -0.23
CA GLY A 219 -5.17 -15.47 1.09
C GLY A 219 -6.32 -14.80 1.84
N MET A 220 -7.13 -14.00 1.14
CA MET A 220 -8.32 -13.39 1.73
C MET A 220 -9.41 -14.40 2.11
N SER A 221 -9.60 -15.44 1.31
CA SER A 221 -10.55 -16.51 1.63
C SER A 221 -10.17 -17.21 2.93
N LEU A 222 -8.88 -17.58 3.07
CA LEU A 222 -8.37 -18.17 4.31
C LEU A 222 -8.54 -17.25 5.52
N LEU A 223 -8.28 -15.95 5.34
CA LEU A 223 -8.41 -14.96 6.41
C LEU A 223 -9.87 -14.78 6.84
N LEU A 224 -10.81 -14.66 5.90
CA LEU A 224 -12.24 -14.50 6.19
C LEU A 224 -12.86 -15.75 6.84
N GLN A 225 -12.31 -16.94 6.57
CA GLN A 225 -12.77 -18.19 7.19
C GLN A 225 -12.31 -18.36 8.64
N ARG A 226 -11.39 -17.53 9.15
CA ARG A 226 -11.03 -17.58 10.57
C ARG A 226 -12.16 -17.03 11.45
N ASP A 227 -12.42 -17.71 12.56
CA ASP A 227 -13.52 -17.36 13.46
C ASP A 227 -13.42 -15.91 13.99
N ASP A 228 -12.22 -15.45 14.32
CA ASP A 228 -11.98 -14.07 14.78
C ASP A 228 -12.34 -13.05 13.71
N LYS A 229 -11.89 -13.27 12.48
CA LYS A 229 -12.14 -12.36 11.36
C LYS A 229 -13.57 -12.39 10.85
N LYS A 230 -14.19 -13.58 10.80
CA LYS A 230 -15.62 -13.70 10.51
C LYS A 230 -16.45 -12.93 11.54
N ALA A 231 -16.13 -13.08 12.83
CA ALA A 231 -16.84 -12.37 13.89
C ALA A 231 -16.67 -10.84 13.77
N ASP A 232 -15.46 -10.36 13.47
CA ASP A 232 -15.20 -8.93 13.22
C ASP A 232 -16.08 -8.38 12.07
N VAL A 233 -16.09 -9.06 10.91
CA VAL A 233 -16.90 -8.64 9.74
C VAL A 233 -18.38 -8.67 10.04
N ILE A 234 -18.89 -9.74 10.66
CA ILE A 234 -20.32 -9.87 10.95
C ILE A 234 -20.76 -8.81 11.98
N SER A 235 -19.94 -8.56 13.00
CA SER A 235 -20.20 -7.52 14.00
C SER A 235 -20.29 -6.13 13.37
N GLU A 236 -19.43 -5.84 12.40
CA GLU A 236 -19.33 -4.51 11.81
C GLU A 236 -20.28 -4.27 10.63
N HIS A 237 -20.43 -5.26 9.76
CA HIS A 237 -21.10 -5.13 8.47
C HIS A 237 -22.34 -6.02 8.34
N GLY A 238 -22.53 -6.96 9.25
CA GLY A 238 -23.60 -7.96 9.21
C GLY A 238 -23.26 -9.17 8.33
N GLU A 239 -24.00 -10.25 8.55
CA GLU A 239 -23.79 -11.53 7.87
C GLU A 239 -24.00 -11.45 6.35
N ALA A 240 -24.98 -10.67 5.90
CA ALA A 240 -25.21 -10.45 4.47
C ALA A 240 -23.98 -9.84 3.76
N LYS A 241 -23.27 -8.90 4.43
CA LYS A 241 -22.05 -8.31 3.89
C LYS A 241 -20.87 -9.27 3.93
N TYR A 242 -20.77 -10.09 4.97
CA TYR A 242 -19.77 -11.15 5.01
C TYR A 242 -19.91 -12.12 3.83
N ASN A 243 -21.12 -12.58 3.53
CA ASN A 243 -21.37 -13.46 2.39
C ASN A 243 -21.07 -12.76 1.05
N GLU A 244 -21.48 -11.49 0.89
CA GLU A 244 -21.13 -10.69 -0.28
C GLU A 244 -19.61 -10.54 -0.47
N MET A 245 -18.84 -10.42 0.62
CA MET A 245 -17.38 -10.37 0.55
C MET A 245 -16.79 -11.68 0.02
N LEU A 246 -17.30 -12.83 0.48
CA LEU A 246 -16.86 -14.15 -0.01
C LEU A 246 -17.17 -14.31 -1.50
N GLU A 247 -18.38 -13.95 -1.93
CA GLU A 247 -18.77 -13.99 -3.36
C GLU A 247 -17.84 -13.13 -4.22
N ARG A 248 -17.47 -11.93 -3.73
CA ARG A 248 -16.56 -11.01 -4.43
C ARG A 248 -15.12 -11.51 -4.54
N LEU A 249 -14.68 -12.46 -3.71
CA LEU A 249 -13.34 -13.04 -3.84
C LEU A 249 -13.19 -13.85 -5.13
N GLU A 250 -14.29 -14.46 -5.60
CA GLU A 250 -14.31 -15.30 -6.79
C GLU A 250 -14.50 -14.48 -8.08
N ASP A 251 -14.87 -13.20 -7.96
CA ASP A 251 -15.10 -12.30 -9.09
C ASP A 251 -13.76 -11.80 -9.66
N PRO A 252 -13.42 -12.16 -10.92
CA PRO A 252 -12.16 -11.77 -11.54
C PRO A 252 -12.04 -10.26 -11.73
N ASP A 253 -13.14 -9.51 -11.80
CA ASP A 253 -13.17 -8.06 -12.02
C ASP A 253 -12.98 -7.25 -10.73
N LYS A 254 -12.71 -7.91 -9.59
CA LYS A 254 -12.54 -7.28 -8.27
C LYS A 254 -11.09 -7.24 -7.83
N ILE A 255 -10.76 -7.95 -6.75
CA ILE A 255 -9.42 -7.93 -6.15
C ILE A 255 -8.38 -8.55 -7.07
N VAL A 256 -8.77 -9.55 -7.88
CA VAL A 256 -7.88 -10.19 -8.86
C VAL A 256 -7.47 -9.19 -9.94
N HIS A 257 -8.42 -8.44 -10.50
CA HIS A 257 -8.15 -7.37 -11.45
C HIS A 257 -7.25 -6.29 -10.85
N THR A 258 -7.55 -5.87 -9.62
CA THR A 258 -6.72 -4.86 -8.92
C THR A 258 -5.28 -5.33 -8.72
N GLN A 259 -5.05 -6.54 -8.22
CA GLN A 259 -3.69 -7.08 -8.02
C GLN A 259 -2.94 -7.32 -9.33
N HIS A 260 -3.65 -7.66 -10.42
CA HIS A 260 -3.01 -7.81 -11.71
C HIS A 260 -2.61 -6.48 -12.34
N THR A 261 -3.26 -5.38 -11.94
CA THR A 261 -3.07 -4.05 -12.53
C THR A 261 -2.05 -3.23 -11.75
N ILE A 262 -2.20 -3.15 -10.41
CA ILE A 262 -1.32 -2.40 -9.49
C ILE A 262 -0.21 -3.33 -8.99
#